data_AF-A0A849GZ10-F1
#
_entry.id   AF-A0A849GZ10-F1
#
_cell.length_a   1.000
_cell.length_b   1.000
_cell.length_c   1.000
_cell.angle_alpha   90.00
_cell.angle_beta   90.00
_cell.angle_gamma   90.00
#
_symmetry.space_group_name_H-M   'P 1'
#
loop_
_entity.id
_entity.type
_entity.pdbx_description
1 polymer ?
#
loop_
_entity_poly.entity_id
_entity_poly.type
_entity_poly.pdbx_seq_one_letter_code
_entity_poly.pdbx_strand_id
1 'polypeptide(L)'
;MGFWDAKAMLDWQVAMGADEAILDAPVDRYALPDPPPKAPKAAAVTAPPQDHKVDAVALSQAAAQAAADLPALRAALEAYEHCDLKLGARQLVFSDGQPNARVMIVGEAPGRDEDIQGKPFVGRAGQLLDLMFSHIGLSRQSPDAG
;
A
#
# COMPACT_ATOMS: atom_id res chain seq x y z
N MET A 1 29.11 -48.96 -9.31
CA MET A 1 27.97 -48.60 -10.17
C MET A 1 28.07 -49.46 -11.43
N GLY A 2 27.03 -50.22 -11.76
CA GLY A 2 27.04 -51.08 -12.95
C GLY A 2 26.74 -50.28 -14.23
N PHE A 3 26.97 -50.89 -15.40
CA PHE A 3 26.66 -50.28 -16.70
C PHE A 3 25.18 -49.83 -16.80
N TRP A 4 24.26 -50.68 -16.34
CA TRP A 4 22.84 -50.41 -16.40
C TRP A 4 22.40 -49.28 -15.46
N ASP A 5 23.02 -49.16 -14.29
CA ASP A 5 22.77 -48.05 -13.36
C ASP A 5 23.24 -46.72 -13.95
N ALA A 6 24.44 -46.72 -14.55
CA ALA A 6 25.01 -45.53 -15.19
C ALA A 6 24.15 -45.07 -16.38
N LYS A 7 23.67 -46.01 -17.20
CA LYS A 7 22.76 -45.72 -18.31
C LYS A 7 21.44 -45.12 -17.83
N ALA A 8 20.81 -45.71 -16.81
CA ALA A 8 19.53 -45.22 -16.29
C ALA A 8 19.64 -43.79 -15.74
N MET A 9 20.75 -43.45 -15.09
CA MET A 9 20.98 -42.08 -14.60
C MET A 9 21.17 -41.08 -15.73
N LEU A 10 21.85 -41.48 -16.82
CA LEU A 10 22.03 -40.61 -17.99
C LEU A 10 20.71 -40.37 -18.72
N ASP A 11 19.91 -41.43 -18.94
CA ASP A 11 18.60 -41.32 -19.57
C ASP A 11 17.67 -40.39 -18.76
N TRP A 12 17.74 -40.47 -17.43
CA TRP A 12 16.99 -39.58 -16.54
C TRP A 12 17.42 -38.11 -16.67
N GLN A 13 18.72 -37.83 -16.75
CA GLN A 13 19.22 -36.46 -16.95
C GLN A 13 18.74 -35.85 -18.28
N VAL A 14 18.76 -36.65 -19.35
CA VAL A 14 18.23 -36.23 -20.67
C VAL A 14 16.73 -35.95 -20.57
N ALA A 15 15.96 -36.79 -19.88
CA ALA A 15 14.52 -36.57 -19.69
C ALA A 15 14.20 -35.31 -18.87
N MET A 16 15.10 -34.92 -17.96
CA MET A 16 15.02 -33.67 -17.19
C MET A 16 15.44 -32.43 -18.00
N GLY A 17 15.78 -32.60 -19.28
CA GLY A 17 16.13 -31.50 -20.18
C GLY A 17 17.59 -31.04 -20.07
N ALA A 18 18.48 -31.84 -19.47
CA ALA A 18 19.90 -31.57 -19.50
C ALA A 18 20.46 -31.92 -20.89
N ASP A 19 20.89 -30.90 -21.63
CA ASP A 19 21.40 -30.97 -22.99
C ASP A 19 22.94 -30.94 -23.05
N GLU A 20 23.59 -30.26 -22.11
CA GLU A 20 25.06 -30.17 -22.04
C GLU A 20 25.60 -30.35 -20.60
N ALA A 21 26.70 -31.08 -20.47
CA ALA A 21 27.47 -31.18 -19.23
C ALA A 21 28.65 -30.19 -19.28
N ILE A 22 28.51 -29.06 -18.58
CA ILE A 22 29.46 -27.95 -18.66
C ILE A 22 30.65 -28.15 -17.69
N LEU A 23 30.48 -28.90 -16.60
CA LEU A 23 31.51 -29.14 -15.57
C LEU A 23 31.36 -30.56 -14.97
N ASP A 24 32.48 -31.16 -14.58
CA ASP A 24 32.50 -32.47 -13.90
C ASP A 24 31.99 -32.39 -12.45
N ALA A 25 32.06 -31.20 -11.84
CA ALA A 25 31.64 -30.97 -10.46
C ALA A 25 30.26 -30.30 -10.41
N PRO A 26 29.33 -30.79 -9.55
CA PRO A 26 28.04 -30.13 -9.35
C PRO A 26 28.23 -28.74 -8.74
N VAL A 27 27.56 -27.73 -9.31
CA VAL A 27 27.57 -26.35 -8.79
C VAL A 27 26.28 -26.09 -8.03
N ASP A 28 26.38 -25.87 -6.73
CA ASP A 28 25.26 -25.40 -5.91
C ASP A 28 25.05 -23.90 -6.10
N ARG A 29 24.02 -23.52 -6.87
CA ARG A 29 23.65 -22.12 -7.11
C ARG A 29 22.79 -21.51 -6.00
N TYR A 30 22.39 -22.30 -5.01
CA TYR A 30 21.65 -21.85 -3.83
C TYR A 30 22.54 -21.62 -2.62
N ALA A 31 23.82 -22.01 -2.70
CA ALA A 31 24.81 -21.67 -1.70
C ALA A 31 25.00 -20.16 -1.62
N LEU A 32 24.56 -19.56 -0.50
CA LEU A 32 24.87 -18.18 -0.18
C LEU A 32 26.35 -18.10 0.24
N PRO A 33 27.12 -17.11 -0.24
CA PRO A 33 28.49 -16.93 0.21
C PRO A 33 28.51 -16.69 1.72
N ASP A 34 29.50 -17.28 2.39
CA ASP A 34 29.74 -16.98 3.80
C ASP A 34 29.92 -15.47 3.98
N PRO A 35 29.23 -14.86 4.97
CA PRO A 35 29.41 -13.45 5.24
C PRO A 35 30.90 -13.22 5.59
N PRO A 36 31.51 -12.13 5.09
CA PRO A 36 32.89 -11.82 5.40
C PRO A 36 33.09 -11.77 6.93
N PRO A 37 34.27 -12.16 7.43
CA PRO A 37 34.54 -12.14 8.87
C PRO A 37 34.22 -10.76 9.42
N LYS A 38 33.34 -10.70 10.43
CA LYS A 38 32.97 -9.43 11.09
C LYS A 38 34.26 -8.78 11.57
N ALA A 39 34.54 -7.58 11.04
CA ALA A 39 35.61 -6.74 11.55
C ALA A 39 35.50 -6.61 13.08
N PRO A 40 36.62 -6.50 13.82
CA PRO A 40 36.57 -6.22 15.25
C PRO A 40 35.68 -5.00 15.46
N LYS A 41 34.70 -5.11 16.37
CA LYS A 41 33.82 -3.99 16.73
C LYS A 41 34.71 -2.80 17.07
N ALA A 42 34.77 -1.81 16.17
CA ALA A 42 35.22 -0.48 16.52
C ALA A 42 34.43 -0.05 17.75
N ALA A 43 35.10 0.58 18.71
CA ALA A 43 34.46 1.15 19.89
C ALA A 43 33.17 1.83 19.47
N ALA A 44 32.08 1.54 20.20
CA ALA A 44 30.74 1.99 19.87
C ALA A 44 30.77 3.49 19.54
N VAL A 45 30.70 3.81 18.25
CA VAL A 45 30.19 5.10 17.82
C VAL A 45 28.78 5.13 18.40
N THR A 46 28.56 6.02 19.36
CA THR A 46 27.22 6.33 19.84
C THR A 46 26.38 6.51 18.59
N ALA A 47 25.35 5.66 18.44
CA ALA A 47 24.39 5.82 17.37
C ALA A 47 23.98 7.30 17.34
N PRO A 48 23.85 7.92 16.14
CA PRO A 48 23.23 9.24 16.06
C PRO A 48 21.93 9.20 16.88
N PRO A 49 21.61 10.29 17.62
CA PRO A 49 20.42 10.33 18.46
C PRO A 49 19.26 9.79 17.63
N GLN A 50 18.60 8.74 18.14
CA GLN A 50 17.49 8.12 17.44
C GLN A 50 16.52 9.24 17.10
N ASP A 51 16.27 9.47 15.80
CA ASP A 51 15.29 10.44 15.35
C ASP A 51 14.04 10.25 16.20
N HIS A 52 13.63 11.30 16.90
CA HIS A 52 12.32 11.37 17.53
C HIS A 52 11.31 11.24 16.39
N LYS A 53 10.94 10.01 16.03
CA LYS A 53 9.87 9.75 15.07
C LYS A 53 8.63 10.36 15.67
N VAL A 54 8.24 11.49 15.11
CA VAL A 54 6.99 12.16 15.42
C VAL A 54 5.89 11.12 15.32
N ASP A 55 5.09 10.97 16.38
CA ASP A 55 3.94 10.07 16.37
C ASP A 55 2.83 10.70 15.54
N ALA A 56 2.92 10.46 14.22
CA ALA A 56 1.99 10.98 13.24
C ALA A 56 0.54 10.57 13.55
N VAL A 57 0.33 9.35 14.07
CA VAL A 57 -1.01 8.84 14.41
C VAL A 57 -1.58 9.56 15.61
N ALA A 58 -0.81 9.75 16.68
CA ALA A 58 -1.28 10.52 17.83
C ALA A 58 -1.61 11.97 17.45
N LEU A 59 -0.79 12.61 16.62
CA LEU A 59 -1.05 13.97 16.14
C LEU A 59 -2.30 14.06 15.27
N SER A 60 -2.54 13.11 14.36
CA SER A 60 -3.74 13.12 13.53
C SER A 60 -5.01 12.88 14.34
N GLN A 61 -4.96 11.98 15.33
CA GLN A 61 -6.06 11.75 16.26
C GLN A 61 -6.38 13.01 17.07
N ALA A 62 -5.36 13.68 17.62
CA ALA A 62 -5.55 14.92 18.37
C ALA A 62 -6.15 16.03 17.51
N ALA A 63 -5.65 16.22 16.29
CA ALA A 63 -6.16 17.21 15.34
C ALA A 63 -7.63 16.92 14.94
N ALA A 64 -7.97 15.65 14.71
CA ALA A 64 -9.34 15.24 14.40
C ALA A 64 -10.29 15.44 15.59
N GLN A 65 -9.87 15.13 16.81
CA GLN A 65 -10.67 15.32 18.02
C GLN A 65 -10.92 16.80 18.33
N ALA A 66 -10.02 17.70 17.94
CA ALA A 66 -10.18 19.14 18.13
C ALA A 66 -11.16 19.78 17.13
N ALA A 67 -11.49 19.10 16.02
CA ALA A 67 -12.42 19.62 15.03
C ALA A 67 -13.87 19.47 15.49
N ALA A 68 -14.58 20.59 15.61
CA ALA A 68 -15.98 20.61 16.07
C ALA A 68 -17.00 20.30 14.95
N ASP A 69 -16.61 20.48 13.68
CA ASP A 69 -17.47 20.30 12.52
C ASP A 69 -16.67 19.87 11.27
N LEU A 70 -17.38 19.55 10.18
CA LEU A 70 -16.75 19.12 8.92
C LEU A 70 -15.83 20.19 8.30
N PRO A 71 -16.18 21.49 8.28
CA PRO A 71 -15.24 22.53 7.86
C PRO A 71 -13.95 22.57 8.68
N ALA A 72 -14.03 22.47 10.01
CA ALA A 72 -12.84 22.42 10.88
C ALA A 72 -12.01 21.16 10.63
N LEU A 73 -12.66 20.01 10.42
CA LEU A 73 -11.97 18.76 10.11
C LEU A 73 -11.25 18.83 8.76
N ARG A 74 -11.88 19.43 7.75
CA ARG A 74 -11.24 19.70 6.45
C ARG A 74 -10.00 20.58 6.62
N ALA A 75 -10.11 21.68 7.36
CA ALA A 75 -8.98 22.57 7.61
C ALA A 75 -7.82 21.85 8.34
N ALA A 76 -8.15 20.99 9.31
CA ALA A 76 -7.15 20.18 10.01
C ALA A 76 -6.42 19.20 9.06
N LEU A 77 -7.13 18.57 8.13
CA LEU A 77 -6.53 17.70 7.10
C LEU A 77 -5.68 18.49 6.10
N GLU A 78 -6.12 19.66 5.67
CA GLU A 78 -5.34 20.54 4.78
C GLU A 78 -4.05 21.02 5.45
N ALA A 79 -4.06 21.24 6.76
CA ALA A 79 -2.91 21.67 7.54
C ALA A 79 -1.99 20.51 8.01
N TYR A 80 -2.42 19.26 7.87
CA TYR A 80 -1.64 18.12 8.36
C TYR A 80 -0.37 17.90 7.52
N GLU A 81 0.79 17.93 8.19
CA GLU A 81 2.11 17.92 7.53
C GLU A 81 2.70 16.51 7.42
N HIS A 82 2.24 15.55 8.23
CA HIS A 82 2.83 14.20 8.31
C HIS A 82 2.15 13.18 7.39
N CYS A 83 1.73 13.61 6.20
CA CYS A 83 1.10 12.74 5.20
C CYS A 83 1.85 12.84 3.86
N ASP A 84 2.71 11.85 3.59
CA ASP A 84 3.54 11.82 2.38
C ASP A 84 2.71 11.73 1.08
N LEU A 85 1.48 11.21 1.15
CA LEU A 85 0.57 11.15 0.00
C LEU A 85 0.25 12.54 -0.56
N LYS A 86 0.29 13.58 0.29
CA LYS A 86 0.06 14.98 -0.09
C LYS A 86 1.11 15.50 -1.08
N LEU A 87 2.30 14.90 -1.12
CA LEU A 87 3.37 15.29 -2.05
C LEU A 87 3.04 14.92 -3.51
N GLY A 88 2.23 13.88 -3.72
CA GLY A 88 1.82 13.41 -5.05
C GLY A 88 0.38 13.76 -5.42
N ALA A 89 -0.45 14.13 -4.46
CA ALA A 89 -1.84 14.51 -4.69
C ALA A 89 -1.95 15.92 -5.28
N ARG A 90 -2.90 16.12 -6.18
CA ARG A 90 -3.25 17.42 -6.75
C ARG A 90 -4.25 18.17 -5.88
N GLN A 91 -5.23 17.47 -5.31
CA GLN A 91 -6.24 18.08 -4.44
C GLN A 91 -6.54 17.20 -3.22
N LEU A 92 -6.90 17.84 -2.11
CA LEU A 92 -7.51 17.12 -1.00
C LEU A 92 -8.93 16.69 -1.40
N VAL A 93 -9.17 15.38 -1.36
CA VAL A 93 -10.49 14.79 -1.51
C VAL A 93 -11.04 14.49 -0.12
N PHE A 94 -11.91 15.37 0.38
CA PHE A 94 -12.43 15.30 1.75
C PHE A 94 -13.75 14.52 1.85
N SER A 95 -14.87 15.15 1.50
CA SER A 95 -16.20 14.56 1.58
C SER A 95 -17.15 15.21 0.56
N ASP A 96 -18.22 14.51 0.19
CA ASP A 96 -19.34 15.04 -0.60
C ASP A 96 -20.65 14.41 -0.09
N GLY A 97 -21.73 15.18 -0.11
CA GLY A 97 -23.03 14.79 0.42
C GLY A 97 -23.51 15.63 1.62
N GLN A 98 -24.53 15.14 2.32
CA GLN A 98 -25.16 15.87 3.42
C GLN A 98 -24.50 15.54 4.78
N PRO A 99 -24.09 16.55 5.58
CA PRO A 99 -23.48 16.32 6.90
C PRO A 99 -24.33 15.50 7.89
N ASN A 100 -25.65 15.57 7.75
CA ASN A 100 -26.61 14.90 8.63
C ASN A 100 -27.25 13.66 7.97
N ALA A 101 -26.62 13.09 6.94
CA ALA A 101 -27.13 11.88 6.29
C ALA A 101 -27.12 10.69 7.26
N ARG A 102 -28.14 9.83 7.20
CA ARG A 102 -28.21 8.59 8.00
C ARG A 102 -27.13 7.55 7.69
N VAL A 103 -26.51 7.64 6.52
CA VAL A 103 -25.53 6.66 6.02
C VAL A 103 -24.28 7.41 5.56
N MET A 104 -23.13 6.96 6.05
CA MET A 104 -21.81 7.40 5.59
C MET A 104 -21.15 6.26 4.79
N ILE A 105 -20.67 6.57 3.59
CA ILE A 105 -19.93 5.63 2.75
C ILE A 105 -18.46 6.00 2.79
N VAL A 106 -17.63 5.02 3.17
CA VAL A 106 -16.17 5.16 3.21
C VAL A 106 -15.58 4.28 2.13
N GLY A 107 -14.91 4.90 1.15
CA GLY A 107 -14.18 4.20 0.10
C GLY A 107 -12.73 3.93 0.49
N GLU A 108 -11.96 3.48 -0.50
CA GLU A 108 -10.50 3.43 -0.43
C GLU A 108 -9.87 4.81 -0.69
N ALA A 109 -8.58 4.84 -1.05
CA ALA A 109 -7.88 6.06 -1.42
C ALA A 109 -8.48 6.72 -2.69
N PRO A 110 -8.41 8.05 -2.83
CA PRO A 110 -8.89 8.75 -4.02
C PRO A 110 -8.22 8.27 -5.29
N GLY A 111 -9.02 8.06 -6.34
CA GLY A 111 -8.53 7.79 -7.69
C GLY A 111 -8.10 9.05 -8.44
N ARG A 112 -7.72 8.87 -9.72
CA ARG A 112 -7.25 9.96 -10.58
C ARG A 112 -8.33 11.03 -10.81
N ASP A 113 -9.56 10.64 -11.07
CA ASP A 113 -10.63 11.59 -11.37
C ASP A 113 -11.03 12.37 -10.11
N GLU A 114 -11.02 11.68 -8.96
CA GLU A 114 -11.25 12.26 -7.64
C GLU A 114 -10.18 13.29 -7.29
N ASP A 115 -8.89 12.95 -7.44
CA ASP A 115 -7.76 13.86 -7.19
C ASP A 115 -7.79 15.09 -8.12
N ILE A 116 -8.18 14.90 -9.39
CA ILE A 116 -8.31 16.01 -10.35
C ILE A 116 -9.46 16.95 -9.97
N GLN A 117 -10.56 16.44 -9.43
CA GLN A 117 -11.79 17.20 -9.14
C GLN A 117 -11.93 17.64 -7.68
N GLY A 118 -11.16 17.06 -6.76
CA GLY A 118 -11.27 17.31 -5.31
C GLY A 118 -12.55 16.74 -4.69
N LYS A 119 -13.18 15.74 -5.32
CA LYS A 119 -14.46 15.16 -4.87
C LYS A 119 -14.42 13.63 -4.89
N PRO A 120 -14.97 12.95 -3.87
CA PRO A 120 -15.00 11.50 -3.83
C PRO A 120 -16.03 10.91 -4.80
N PHE A 121 -15.79 9.69 -5.27
CA PHE A 121 -16.72 8.92 -6.10
C PHE A 121 -17.21 9.69 -7.34
N VAL A 122 -16.28 10.26 -8.12
CA VAL A 122 -16.60 10.96 -9.39
C VAL A 122 -16.19 10.15 -10.62
N GLY A 123 -15.30 9.16 -10.44
CA GLY A 123 -14.91 8.23 -11.49
C GLY A 123 -15.98 7.17 -11.79
N ARG A 124 -15.59 6.16 -12.59
CA ARG A 124 -16.50 5.08 -13.04
C ARG A 124 -17.17 4.32 -11.89
N ALA A 125 -16.42 4.03 -10.82
CA ALA A 125 -16.97 3.35 -9.65
C ALA A 125 -18.01 4.21 -8.92
N GLY A 126 -17.79 5.52 -8.84
CA GLY A 126 -18.75 6.46 -8.26
C GLY A 126 -20.03 6.60 -9.08
N GLN A 127 -19.93 6.57 -10.41
CA GLN A 127 -21.10 6.55 -11.29
C GLN A 127 -21.93 5.28 -11.09
N LEU A 128 -21.28 4.12 -10.92
CA LEU A 128 -21.98 2.88 -10.60
C LEU A 128 -22.66 2.94 -9.21
N LEU A 129 -21.99 3.55 -8.22
CA LEU A 129 -22.56 3.79 -6.90
C LEU A 129 -23.83 4.64 -6.97
N ASP A 130 -23.82 5.71 -7.77
CA ASP A 130 -25.00 6.56 -7.99
C ASP A 130 -26.17 5.77 -8.62
N LEU A 131 -25.87 4.91 -9.59
CA LEU A 131 -26.89 4.06 -10.20
C LEU A 131 -27.51 3.11 -9.16
N MET A 132 -26.69 2.49 -8.31
CA MET A 132 -27.18 1.62 -7.23
C MET A 132 -28.07 2.40 -6.26
N PHE A 133 -27.68 3.61 -5.86
CA PHE A 133 -28.52 4.46 -5.01
C PHE A 133 -29.84 4.82 -5.67
N SER A 134 -29.81 5.20 -6.96
CA SER A 134 -31.04 5.56 -7.68
C SER A 134 -32.06 4.42 -7.72
N HIS A 135 -31.60 3.17 -7.80
CA HIS A 135 -32.46 1.99 -7.83
C HIS A 135 -33.11 1.65 -6.48
N ILE A 136 -32.56 2.14 -5.38
CA ILE A 136 -33.14 2.01 -4.05
C ILE A 136 -33.79 3.31 -3.55
N GLY A 137 -33.98 4.29 -4.45
CA GLY A 137 -34.62 5.57 -4.13
C GLY A 137 -33.76 6.49 -3.26
N LEU A 138 -32.43 6.30 -3.26
CA LEU A 138 -31.47 7.15 -2.56
C LEU A 138 -30.67 8.01 -3.54
N SER A 139 -30.05 9.07 -3.04
CA SER A 139 -29.08 9.89 -3.76
C SER A 139 -28.16 10.59 -2.76
N ARG A 140 -26.90 10.82 -3.16
CA ARG A 140 -25.91 11.55 -2.35
C ARG A 140 -26.35 12.97 -1.98
N GLN A 141 -27.25 13.55 -2.77
CA GLN A 141 -27.77 14.90 -2.58
C GLN A 141 -29.20 14.93 -2.01
N SER A 142 -29.88 13.79 -1.92
CA SER A 142 -31.27 13.76 -1.45
C SER A 142 -31.32 14.11 0.04
N PRO A 143 -32.24 14.99 0.47
CA PRO A 143 -32.61 15.02 1.87
C PRO A 143 -33.18 13.67 2.26
N ASP A 144 -32.86 13.22 3.47
CA ASP A 144 -33.38 11.97 4.01
C ASP A 144 -34.91 12.02 4.06
N ALA A 145 -35.55 10.96 3.56
CA ALA A 145 -36.94 10.69 3.88
C ALA A 145 -36.99 10.25 5.35
N GLY A 146 -37.22 11.21 6.25
CA GLY A 146 -37.42 10.97 7.68
C GLY A 146 -38.45 9.88 7.95
#